data_AF-A0A4Q3HY09-F1
#
_entry.id   AF-A0A4Q3HY09-F1
#
_cell.length_a   1.000
_cell.length_b   1.000
_cell.length_c   1.000
_cell.angle_alpha   90.00
_cell.angle_beta   90.00
_cell.angle_gamma   90.00
#
_symmetry.space_group_name_H-M   'P 1'
#
loop_
_entity.id
_entity.type
_entity.pdbx_description
1 polymer ?
#
loop_
_entity_poly.entity_id
_entity_poly.type
_entity_poly.pdbx_seq_one_letter_code
_entity_poly.pdbx_strand_id
1 'polypeptide(L)'
;MKRFEIIDGMRGYFLVFMVLNHLIFAGGYFLVKINHNQLAFVEDAQGFVFLSGLMIGMVYARKMMKGGYAAGRTAIYSRAFELYRYAMGIVIAVLVAQMLLPGAYSVWFNWLGYTNFDDPLRLAAIATFLYQPTFMDILPQYIVYMLFAPMLIKLVLDDKWHYVVAASIMMWMAGQLGLHQIATIPINELIMGSDDQGIRVSFNLFGWQIVFFSGLVLGALTSSGKINWGKILSPDNTFIPKVALVLVMFFLPLRLITANELMPAYMIGKFASMEIRADFGPV
;
A
#
# COMPACT_ATOMS: atom_id res chain seq x y z
N MET A 1 5.26 24.45 11.10
CA MET A 1 5.62 23.22 11.85
C MET A 1 7.05 22.87 11.47
N LYS A 2 7.89 22.45 12.42
CA LYS A 2 9.11 21.73 12.06
C LYS A 2 8.68 20.43 11.36
N ARG A 3 9.27 20.15 10.21
CA ARG A 3 9.06 18.95 9.41
C ARG A 3 9.51 17.74 10.23
N PHE A 4 8.77 16.62 10.18
CA PHE A 4 9.22 15.39 10.84
C PHE A 4 10.25 14.69 9.95
N GLU A 5 11.48 15.16 10.04
CA GLU A 5 12.59 14.75 9.17
C GLU A 5 12.83 13.23 9.20
N ILE A 6 12.62 12.59 10.36
CA ILE A 6 12.75 11.13 10.50
C ILE A 6 11.67 10.39 9.69
N ILE A 7 10.40 10.81 9.77
CA ILE A 7 9.32 10.13 9.05
C ILE A 7 9.50 10.35 7.54
N ASP A 8 9.88 11.56 7.13
CA ASP A 8 10.15 11.84 5.71
C ASP A 8 11.39 11.08 5.21
N GLY A 9 12.44 10.96 6.01
CA GLY A 9 13.64 10.17 5.73
C GLY A 9 13.32 8.69 5.57
N MET A 10 12.53 8.11 6.49
CA MET A 10 12.08 6.71 6.41
C MET A 10 11.21 6.44 5.19
N ARG A 11 10.34 7.37 4.79
CA ARG A 11 9.56 7.24 3.55
C ARG A 11 10.46 7.27 2.32
N GLY A 12 11.45 8.16 2.29
CA GLY A 12 12.46 8.21 1.23
C GLY A 12 13.27 6.92 1.15
N TYR A 13 13.67 6.38 2.30
CA TYR A 13 14.33 5.08 2.41
C TYR A 13 13.52 3.95 1.78
N PHE A 14 12.24 3.81 2.13
CA PHE A 14 11.37 2.79 1.52
C PHE A 14 11.19 2.99 0.01
N LEU A 15 11.11 4.24 -0.48
CA LEU A 15 11.03 4.50 -1.92
C LEU A 15 12.29 4.04 -2.67
N VAL A 16 13.48 4.30 -2.12
CA VAL A 16 14.74 3.86 -2.72
C VAL A 16 14.80 2.33 -2.78
N PHE A 17 14.49 1.65 -1.67
CA PHE A 17 14.52 0.18 -1.65
C PHE A 17 13.44 -0.45 -2.52
N MET A 18 12.23 0.13 -2.59
CA MET A 18 11.22 -0.30 -3.56
C MET A 18 11.73 -0.21 -5.00
N VAL A 19 12.43 0.87 -5.37
CA VAL A 19 13.05 0.98 -6.71
C VAL A 19 14.09 -0.12 -6.91
N LEU A 20 15.01 -0.30 -5.96
CA LEU A 20 16.04 -1.35 -6.05
C LEU A 20 15.43 -2.75 -6.23
N ASN A 21 14.31 -3.04 -5.56
CA ASN A 21 13.66 -4.35 -5.64
C ASN A 21 12.95 -4.61 -6.97
N HIS A 22 12.63 -3.55 -7.72
CA HIS A 22 11.97 -3.65 -9.02
C HIS A 22 12.95 -3.44 -10.19
N LEU A 23 14.20 -3.11 -9.92
CA LEU A 23 15.25 -3.07 -10.94
C LEU A 23 15.83 -4.48 -11.14
N ILE A 24 15.80 -4.96 -12.39
CA ILE A 24 16.46 -6.21 -12.76
C ILE A 24 17.94 -5.92 -12.91
N PHE A 25 18.71 -6.19 -11.86
CA PHE A 25 20.17 -6.08 -11.92
C PHE A 25 20.76 -7.36 -12.52
N ALA A 26 21.29 -7.26 -13.73
CA ALA A 26 22.08 -8.35 -14.33
C ALA A 26 23.41 -8.51 -13.58
N GLY A 27 23.63 -9.64 -12.89
CA GLY A 27 24.94 -9.96 -12.27
C GLY A 27 24.96 -10.16 -10.75
N GLY A 28 23.83 -10.29 -10.07
CA GLY A 28 23.79 -10.77 -8.67
C GLY A 28 24.47 -9.85 -7.65
N TYR A 29 24.31 -8.52 -7.84
CA TYR A 29 24.94 -7.52 -6.99
C TYR A 29 24.56 -7.67 -5.51
N PHE A 30 25.55 -7.49 -4.65
CA PHE A 30 25.44 -7.61 -3.19
C PHE A 30 24.34 -6.72 -2.58
N LEU A 31 24.09 -5.55 -3.17
CA LEU A 31 23.03 -4.61 -2.77
C LEU A 31 21.61 -5.20 -2.87
N VAL A 32 21.37 -6.16 -3.78
CA VAL A 32 20.08 -6.86 -3.89
C VAL A 32 19.94 -7.93 -2.81
N LYS A 33 21.07 -8.48 -2.32
CA LYS A 33 21.11 -9.52 -1.27
C LYS A 33 20.93 -8.94 0.13
N ILE A 34 21.30 -7.68 0.37
CA ILE A 34 20.98 -6.97 1.61
C ILE A 34 19.65 -6.25 1.42
N ASN A 35 18.56 -7.00 1.53
CA ASN A 35 17.20 -6.51 1.40
C ASN A 35 16.38 -6.94 2.62
N HIS A 36 15.44 -6.12 3.10
CA HIS A 36 14.55 -6.46 4.21
C HIS A 36 13.83 -7.78 4.01
N ASN A 37 13.44 -8.08 2.76
CA ASN A 37 12.85 -9.36 2.37
C ASN A 37 13.70 -10.56 2.81
N GLN A 38 15.03 -10.44 2.91
CA GLN A 38 15.89 -11.57 3.31
C GLN A 38 15.96 -11.78 4.83
N LEU A 39 15.59 -10.77 5.61
CA LEU A 39 15.71 -10.77 7.08
C LEU A 39 14.36 -10.76 7.80
N ALA A 40 13.30 -10.31 7.15
CA ALA A 40 11.95 -10.26 7.71
C ALA A 40 10.89 -10.61 6.64
N PHE A 41 9.71 -11.04 7.10
CA PHE A 41 8.49 -11.12 6.29
C PHE A 41 7.89 -9.73 5.98
N VAL A 42 8.51 -8.67 6.52
CA VAL A 42 8.13 -7.27 6.29
C VAL A 42 8.96 -6.68 5.16
N GLU A 43 8.26 -6.10 4.18
CA GLU A 43 8.87 -5.45 3.02
C GLU A 43 8.65 -3.93 3.00
N ASP A 44 9.41 -3.24 2.16
CA ASP A 44 9.43 -1.77 2.07
C ASP A 44 8.05 -1.17 1.74
N ALA A 45 7.23 -1.88 0.95
CA ALA A 45 5.88 -1.44 0.62
C ALA A 45 4.98 -1.31 1.86
N GLN A 46 5.07 -2.25 2.80
CA GLN A 46 4.27 -2.25 4.02
C GLN A 46 4.63 -1.06 4.91
N GLY A 47 5.94 -0.83 5.10
CA GLY A 47 6.46 0.33 5.82
C GLY A 47 6.04 1.65 5.17
N PHE A 48 6.13 1.74 3.85
CA PHE A 48 5.71 2.93 3.09
C PHE A 48 4.21 3.22 3.25
N VAL A 49 3.36 2.21 3.10
CA VAL A 49 1.89 2.33 3.22
C VAL A 49 1.52 2.74 4.65
N PHE A 50 2.11 2.10 5.66
CA PHE A 50 1.89 2.45 7.07
C PHE A 50 2.27 3.91 7.37
N LEU A 51 3.49 4.31 7.01
CA LEU A 51 3.96 5.69 7.26
C LEU A 51 3.15 6.73 6.49
N SER A 52 2.67 6.39 5.30
CA SER A 52 1.82 7.28 4.52
C SER A 52 0.45 7.48 5.20
N GLY A 53 -0.13 6.40 5.75
CA GLY A 53 -1.31 6.48 6.62
C GLY A 53 -1.07 7.32 7.87
N LEU A 54 0.02 7.04 8.59
CA LEU A 54 0.45 7.79 9.78
C LEU A 54 0.55 9.29 9.51
N MET A 55 1.24 9.67 8.43
CA MET A 55 1.40 11.06 8.03
C MET A 55 0.07 11.72 7.68
N ILE A 56 -0.81 11.05 6.94
CA ILE A 56 -2.14 11.56 6.65
C ILE A 56 -2.92 11.80 7.95
N GLY A 57 -2.93 10.82 8.84
CA GLY A 57 -3.58 10.93 10.15
C GLY A 57 -3.06 12.14 10.91
N MET A 58 -1.74 12.28 11.06
CA MET A 58 -1.14 13.37 11.84
C MET A 58 -1.37 14.76 11.24
N VAL A 59 -1.16 14.91 9.93
CA VAL A 59 -1.20 16.22 9.26
C VAL A 59 -2.64 16.70 9.13
N TYR A 60 -3.54 15.84 8.66
CA TYR A 60 -4.89 16.26 8.34
C TYR A 60 -5.82 16.28 9.55
N ALA A 61 -5.60 15.46 10.59
CA ALA A 61 -6.31 15.61 11.85
C ALA A 61 -6.03 16.98 12.48
N ARG A 62 -4.77 17.42 12.51
CA ARG A 62 -4.41 18.77 12.99
C ARG A 62 -5.03 19.88 12.14
N LYS A 63 -5.07 19.72 10.81
CA LYS A 63 -5.78 20.66 9.92
C LYS A 63 -7.27 20.71 10.24
N MET A 64 -7.91 19.56 10.48
CA MET A 64 -9.33 19.50 10.86
C MET A 64 -9.61 20.13 12.22
N MET A 65 -8.72 19.93 13.21
CA MET A 65 -8.84 20.57 14.52
C MET A 65 -8.71 22.09 14.46
N LYS A 66 -7.88 22.62 13.56
CA LYS A 66 -7.64 24.07 13.44
C LYS A 66 -8.61 24.79 12.50
N GLY A 67 -8.94 24.18 11.37
CA GLY A 67 -9.73 24.79 10.29
C GLY A 67 -11.08 24.12 10.05
N GLY A 68 -11.49 23.20 10.93
CA GLY A 68 -12.71 22.42 10.79
C GLY A 68 -12.59 21.27 9.78
N TYR A 69 -13.60 20.39 9.80
CA TYR A 69 -13.67 19.21 8.94
C TYR A 69 -13.56 19.55 7.45
N ALA A 70 -14.22 20.63 7.01
CA ALA A 70 -14.24 21.05 5.61
C ALA A 70 -12.83 21.38 5.09
N ALA A 71 -12.02 22.12 5.86
CA ALA A 71 -10.66 22.47 5.46
C ALA A 71 -9.76 21.23 5.34
N GLY A 72 -9.86 20.29 6.29
CA GLY A 72 -9.13 19.03 6.22
C GLY A 72 -9.55 18.16 5.04
N ARG A 73 -10.86 17.98 4.83
CA ARG A 73 -11.44 17.21 3.72
C ARG A 73 -10.99 17.76 2.37
N THR A 74 -11.12 19.07 2.14
CA THR A 74 -10.70 19.71 0.89
C THR A 74 -9.21 19.53 0.64
N ALA A 75 -8.38 19.64 1.69
CA ALA A 75 -6.93 19.46 1.55
C ALA A 75 -6.54 18.00 1.24
N ILE A 76 -7.28 17.01 1.75
CA ILE A 76 -7.06 15.59 1.41
C ILE A 76 -7.49 15.34 -0.04
N TYR A 77 -8.69 15.74 -0.42
CA TYR A 77 -9.22 15.50 -1.78
C TYR A 77 -8.42 16.24 -2.84
N SER A 78 -7.98 17.48 -2.58
CA SER A 78 -7.08 18.20 -3.47
C SER A 78 -5.77 17.42 -3.69
N ARG A 79 -5.20 16.83 -2.63
CA ARG A 79 -3.98 16.02 -2.76
C ARG A 79 -4.22 14.69 -3.47
N ALA A 80 -5.34 14.01 -3.17
CA ALA A 80 -5.73 12.78 -3.87
C ALA A 80 -5.93 13.04 -5.38
N PHE A 81 -6.57 14.15 -5.73
CA PHE A 81 -6.78 14.56 -7.12
C PHE A 81 -5.49 14.98 -7.81
N GLU A 82 -4.57 15.63 -7.10
CA GLU A 82 -3.23 15.94 -7.62
C GLU A 82 -2.48 14.66 -8.01
N LEU A 83 -2.51 13.63 -7.16
CA LEU A 83 -1.90 12.34 -7.44
C LEU A 83 -2.59 11.59 -8.57
N TYR A 84 -3.92 11.64 -8.63
CA TYR A 84 -4.69 11.11 -9.74
C TYR A 84 -4.25 11.74 -11.07
N ARG A 85 -4.12 13.07 -11.11
CA ARG A 85 -3.63 13.78 -12.30
C ARG A 85 -2.23 13.35 -12.71
N TYR A 86 -1.31 13.16 -11.76
CA TYR A 86 0.03 12.66 -12.08
C TYR A 86 -0.02 11.23 -12.62
N ALA A 87 -0.80 10.34 -12.00
CA ALA A 87 -0.98 8.97 -12.49
C ALA A 87 -1.51 8.96 -13.92
N MET A 88 -2.57 9.73 -14.19
CA MET A 88 -3.14 9.83 -15.54
C MET A 88 -2.20 10.51 -16.53
N GLY A 89 -1.48 11.56 -16.10
CA GLY A 89 -0.51 12.25 -16.94
C GLY A 89 0.62 11.33 -17.40
N ILE A 90 1.11 10.45 -16.52
CA ILE A 90 2.11 9.44 -16.87
C ILE A 90 1.54 8.45 -17.88
N VAL A 91 0.34 7.90 -17.65
CA VAL A 91 -0.28 6.95 -18.59
C VAL A 91 -0.48 7.60 -19.96
N ILE A 92 -1.05 8.80 -20.01
CA ILE A 92 -1.26 9.53 -21.27
C ILE A 92 0.08 9.80 -21.97
N ALA A 93 1.11 10.23 -21.24
CA ALA A 93 2.44 10.46 -21.82
C ALA A 93 3.03 9.18 -22.44
N VAL A 94 2.87 8.02 -21.79
CA VAL A 94 3.31 6.73 -22.33
C VAL A 94 2.51 6.34 -23.57
N LEU A 95 1.18 6.49 -23.56
CA LEU A 95 0.34 6.19 -24.73
C LEU A 95 0.68 7.10 -25.92
N VAL A 96 0.92 8.39 -25.68
CA VAL A 96 1.40 9.32 -26.73
C VAL A 96 2.77 8.92 -27.24
N ALA A 97 3.70 8.54 -26.35
CA ALA A 97 5.02 8.06 -26.75
C ALA A 97 4.96 6.76 -27.59
N GLN A 98 4.04 5.85 -27.28
CA GLN A 98 3.78 4.64 -28.08
C GLN A 98 3.35 4.96 -29.51
N MET A 99 2.62 6.05 -29.74
CA MET A 99 2.20 6.47 -31.07
C MET A 99 3.32 7.16 -31.86
N LEU A 100 4.18 7.91 -31.19
CA LEU A 100 5.18 8.77 -31.84
C LEU A 100 6.53 8.09 -32.07
N LEU A 101 6.91 7.14 -31.20
CA LEU A 101 8.24 6.54 -31.22
C LEU A 101 8.22 5.13 -31.84
N PRO A 102 9.13 4.83 -32.78
CA PRO A 102 9.21 3.49 -33.37
C PRO A 102 9.64 2.47 -32.30
N GLY A 103 8.91 1.35 -32.22
CA GLY A 103 9.20 0.27 -31.26
C GLY A 103 8.79 0.55 -29.81
N ALA A 104 8.26 1.72 -29.48
CA ALA A 104 7.80 2.04 -28.13
C ALA A 104 6.67 1.11 -27.65
N TYR A 105 5.78 0.72 -28.56
CA TYR A 105 4.72 -0.22 -28.27
C TYR A 105 5.25 -1.54 -27.66
N SER A 106 6.28 -2.16 -28.27
CA SER A 106 6.83 -3.42 -27.77
C SER A 106 7.56 -3.26 -26.43
N VAL A 107 8.19 -2.10 -26.19
CA VAL A 107 8.86 -1.79 -24.92
C VAL A 107 7.86 -1.75 -23.75
N TRP A 108 6.67 -1.17 -23.99
CA TRP A 108 5.66 -0.95 -22.94
C TRP A 108 4.55 -1.99 -22.92
N PHE A 109 4.55 -2.95 -23.85
CA PHE A 109 3.54 -4.00 -23.96
C PHE A 109 3.35 -4.77 -22.65
N ASN A 110 4.43 -5.17 -21.98
CA ASN A 110 4.34 -5.92 -20.73
C ASN A 110 3.64 -5.13 -19.60
N TRP A 111 3.68 -3.79 -19.66
CA TRP A 111 3.12 -2.93 -18.62
C TRP A 111 1.68 -2.50 -18.94
N LEU A 112 1.35 -2.25 -20.21
CA LEU A 112 0.06 -1.71 -20.63
C LEU A 112 -0.83 -2.70 -21.42
N GLY A 113 -0.33 -3.85 -21.85
CA GLY A 113 -1.07 -4.77 -22.73
C GLY A 113 -1.38 -4.14 -24.09
N TYR A 114 -2.52 -4.50 -24.71
CA TYR A 114 -2.99 -3.90 -25.97
C TYR A 114 -3.62 -2.51 -25.83
N THR A 115 -3.40 -1.81 -24.70
CA THR A 115 -4.01 -0.49 -24.45
C THR A 115 -3.63 0.52 -25.54
N ASN A 116 -4.65 1.13 -26.14
CA ASN A 116 -4.53 2.21 -27.12
C ASN A 116 -5.68 3.22 -26.94
N PHE A 117 -5.66 4.32 -27.70
CA PHE A 117 -6.71 5.35 -27.59
C PHE A 117 -8.06 4.95 -28.19
N ASP A 118 -8.11 3.85 -28.95
CA ASP A 118 -9.32 3.36 -29.64
C ASP A 118 -10.13 2.36 -28.78
N ASP A 119 -9.65 2.03 -27.57
CA ASP A 119 -10.32 1.15 -26.61
C ASP A 119 -10.91 1.96 -25.43
N PRO A 120 -12.12 2.53 -25.57
CA PRO A 120 -12.73 3.35 -24.53
C PRO A 120 -13.00 2.58 -23.24
N LEU A 121 -13.23 1.26 -23.30
CA LEU A 121 -13.45 0.44 -22.12
C LEU A 121 -12.16 0.26 -21.33
N ARG A 122 -11.04 -0.03 -21.99
CA ARG A 122 -9.71 -0.09 -21.35
C ARG A 122 -9.30 1.27 -20.79
N LEU A 123 -9.54 2.37 -21.52
CA LEU A 123 -9.28 3.71 -21.01
C LEU A 123 -10.13 4.04 -19.77
N ALA A 124 -11.40 3.63 -19.75
CA ALA A 124 -12.26 3.77 -18.58
C ALA A 124 -11.78 2.91 -17.40
N ALA A 125 -11.33 1.68 -17.66
CA ALA A 125 -10.74 0.81 -16.64
C ALA A 125 -9.46 1.42 -16.05
N ILE A 126 -8.62 2.07 -16.86
CA ILE A 126 -7.44 2.80 -16.40
C ILE A 126 -7.83 4.01 -15.57
N ALA A 127 -8.76 4.84 -16.05
CA ALA A 127 -9.22 6.04 -15.35
C ALA A 127 -9.90 5.73 -14.02
N THR A 128 -10.51 4.55 -13.89
CA THR A 128 -11.13 4.06 -12.66
C THR A 128 -10.20 3.18 -11.81
N PHE A 129 -8.94 3.03 -12.22
CA PHE A 129 -7.93 2.19 -11.58
C PHE A 129 -8.26 0.68 -11.51
N LEU A 130 -9.18 0.20 -12.34
CA LEU A 130 -9.45 -1.23 -12.52
C LEU A 130 -8.36 -1.91 -13.38
N TYR A 131 -7.70 -1.16 -14.26
CA TYR A 131 -6.57 -1.62 -15.07
C TYR A 131 -5.37 -0.70 -14.86
N GLN A 132 -4.28 -1.20 -14.29
CA GLN A 132 -3.14 -0.36 -13.92
C GLN A 132 -1.86 -0.83 -14.61
N PRO A 133 -0.97 0.10 -15.02
CA PRO A 133 0.35 -0.29 -15.49
C PRO A 133 1.11 -1.05 -14.40
N THR A 134 1.89 -2.05 -14.81
CA THR A 134 2.72 -2.82 -13.88
C THR A 134 3.61 -1.89 -13.04
N PHE A 135 3.66 -2.11 -11.72
CA PHE A 135 4.39 -1.32 -10.71
C PHE A 135 3.82 0.06 -10.38
N MET A 136 2.77 0.54 -11.06
CA MET A 136 2.12 1.81 -10.70
C MET A 136 1.06 1.64 -9.62
N ASP A 137 0.76 0.42 -9.20
CA ASP A 137 -0.50 0.07 -8.55
C ASP A 137 -0.61 0.41 -7.07
N ILE A 138 0.53 0.68 -6.43
CA ILE A 138 0.57 1.21 -5.06
C ILE A 138 -0.01 2.64 -4.97
N LEU A 139 0.09 3.43 -6.05
CA LEU A 139 -0.34 4.83 -6.05
C LEU A 139 -1.87 4.97 -6.16
N PRO A 140 -2.56 4.33 -7.12
CA PRO A 140 -4.01 4.25 -7.16
C PRO A 140 -4.65 3.73 -5.88
N GLN A 141 -4.08 2.68 -5.30
CA GLN A 141 -4.51 2.17 -4.00
C GLN A 141 -4.47 3.26 -2.92
N TYR A 142 -3.35 3.98 -2.83
CA TYR A 142 -3.22 5.10 -1.90
C TYR A 142 -4.24 6.21 -2.15
N ILE A 143 -4.52 6.56 -3.42
CA ILE A 143 -5.56 7.53 -3.79
C ILE A 143 -6.93 7.06 -3.29
N VAL A 144 -7.29 5.80 -3.50
CA VAL A 144 -8.55 5.22 -3.02
C VAL A 144 -8.65 5.34 -1.50
N TYR A 145 -7.60 4.99 -0.75
CA TYR A 145 -7.60 5.14 0.71
C TYR A 145 -7.71 6.60 1.16
N MET A 146 -7.11 7.54 0.42
CA MET A 146 -7.25 8.98 0.68
C MET A 146 -8.69 9.47 0.50
N LEU A 147 -9.50 8.84 -0.36
CA LEU A 147 -10.91 9.22 -0.52
C LEU A 147 -11.72 8.92 0.76
N PHE A 148 -11.38 7.84 1.48
CA PHE A 148 -12.03 7.50 2.74
C PHE A 148 -11.41 8.22 3.95
N ALA A 149 -10.15 8.62 3.86
CA ALA A 149 -9.38 9.22 4.96
C ALA A 149 -10.08 10.37 5.70
N PRO A 150 -10.79 11.33 5.06
CA PRO A 150 -11.42 12.43 5.81
C PRO A 150 -12.47 11.93 6.79
N MET A 151 -13.33 11.00 6.36
CA MET A 151 -14.36 10.41 7.22
C MET A 151 -13.73 9.63 8.38
N LEU A 152 -12.70 8.84 8.09
CA LEU A 152 -12.02 8.04 9.11
C LEU A 152 -11.29 8.91 10.14
N ILE A 153 -10.60 9.97 9.70
CA ILE A 153 -9.96 10.93 10.60
C ILE A 153 -11.01 11.61 11.48
N LYS A 154 -12.14 12.02 10.91
CA LYS A 154 -13.25 12.60 11.68
C LYS A 154 -13.72 11.64 12.77
N LEU A 155 -13.94 10.36 12.45
CA LEU A 155 -14.31 9.35 13.44
C LEU A 155 -13.27 9.23 14.56
N VAL A 156 -11.98 9.28 14.24
CA VAL A 156 -10.91 9.24 15.25
C VAL A 156 -10.92 10.48 16.15
N LEU A 157 -11.12 11.66 15.55
CA LEU A 157 -11.24 12.92 16.30
C LEU A 157 -12.46 12.90 17.24
N ASP A 158 -13.57 12.31 16.80
CA ASP A 158 -14.81 12.13 17.56
C ASP A 158 -14.76 10.96 18.57
N ASP A 159 -13.58 10.43 18.90
CA ASP A 159 -13.35 9.29 19.83
C ASP A 159 -13.96 7.94 19.38
N LYS A 160 -14.31 7.82 18.10
CA LYS A 160 -14.88 6.64 17.46
C LYS A 160 -13.83 5.80 16.72
N TRP A 161 -12.57 5.88 17.13
CA TRP A 161 -11.44 5.20 16.47
C TRP A 161 -11.57 3.66 16.47
N HIS A 162 -12.21 3.09 17.49
CA HIS A 162 -12.43 1.65 17.62
C HIS A 162 -13.34 1.10 16.51
N TYR A 163 -14.31 1.87 16.04
CA TYR A 163 -15.13 1.50 14.88
C TYR A 163 -14.30 1.46 13.59
N VAL A 164 -13.34 2.38 13.42
CA VAL A 164 -12.43 2.38 12.26
C VAL A 164 -11.56 1.12 12.28
N VAL A 165 -11.00 0.76 13.43
CA VAL A 165 -10.19 -0.45 13.58
C VAL A 165 -11.04 -1.71 13.37
N ALA A 166 -12.22 -1.80 13.97
CA ALA A 166 -13.11 -2.94 13.79
C ALA A 166 -13.54 -3.11 12.33
N ALA A 167 -13.94 -2.03 11.66
CA ALA A 167 -14.28 -2.05 10.23
C ALA A 167 -13.07 -2.46 9.37
N SER A 168 -11.88 -1.96 9.69
CA SER A 168 -10.65 -2.32 9.00
C SER A 168 -10.33 -3.82 9.15
N ILE A 169 -10.48 -4.39 10.34
CA ILE A 169 -10.29 -5.83 10.57
C ILE A 169 -11.35 -6.65 9.81
N MET A 170 -12.62 -6.24 9.85
CA MET A 170 -13.69 -6.93 9.11
C MET A 170 -13.46 -6.90 7.60
N MET A 171 -13.02 -5.77 7.05
CA MET A 171 -12.69 -5.64 5.63
C MET A 171 -11.47 -6.49 5.27
N TRP A 172 -10.44 -6.52 6.12
CA TRP A 172 -9.29 -7.39 5.92
C TRP A 172 -9.71 -8.87 5.91
N MET A 173 -10.55 -9.31 6.86
CA MET A 173 -11.10 -10.66 6.87
C MET A 173 -11.93 -10.97 5.61
N ALA A 174 -12.74 -10.02 5.14
CA ALA A 174 -13.47 -10.17 3.87
C ALA A 174 -12.52 -10.32 2.66
N GLY A 175 -11.36 -9.65 2.70
CA GLY A 175 -10.26 -9.85 1.76
C GLY A 175 -9.72 -11.28 1.81
N GLN A 176 -9.36 -11.77 3.00
CA GLN A 176 -8.82 -13.13 3.20
C GLN A 176 -9.80 -14.24 2.81
N LEU A 177 -11.10 -14.01 2.97
CA LEU A 177 -12.15 -14.95 2.59
C LEU A 177 -12.53 -14.86 1.10
N GLY A 178 -11.88 -13.98 0.31
CA GLY A 178 -12.16 -13.84 -1.11
C GLY A 178 -13.50 -13.17 -1.43
N LEU A 179 -14.18 -12.53 -0.46
CA LEU A 179 -15.52 -11.95 -0.69
C LEU A 179 -15.52 -10.84 -1.75
N HIS A 180 -14.39 -10.17 -1.93
CA HIS A 180 -14.19 -9.19 -2.99
C HIS A 180 -14.35 -9.80 -4.40
N GLN A 181 -14.07 -11.10 -4.57
CA GLN A 181 -14.16 -11.81 -5.84
C GLN A 181 -15.59 -11.91 -6.37
N ILE A 182 -16.60 -11.84 -5.50
CA ILE A 182 -18.02 -11.79 -5.87
C ILE A 182 -18.29 -10.60 -6.81
N ALA A 183 -17.61 -9.47 -6.58
CA ALA A 183 -17.72 -8.29 -7.42
C ALA A 183 -16.62 -8.23 -8.50
N THR A 184 -15.38 -8.61 -8.17
CA THR A 184 -14.26 -8.42 -9.11
C THR A 184 -14.26 -9.43 -10.25
N ILE A 185 -14.76 -10.65 -10.09
CA ILE A 185 -14.81 -11.64 -11.18
C ILE A 185 -15.72 -11.18 -12.33
N PRO A 186 -17.00 -10.81 -12.08
CA PRO A 186 -17.87 -10.31 -13.15
C PRO A 186 -17.33 -9.04 -13.83
N ILE A 187 -16.74 -8.13 -13.04
CA ILE A 187 -16.13 -6.91 -13.58
C ILE A 187 -14.91 -7.26 -14.43
N ASN A 188 -14.08 -8.21 -13.99
CA ASN A 188 -12.92 -8.69 -14.73
C ASN A 188 -13.33 -9.24 -16.09
N GLU A 189 -14.34 -10.11 -16.13
CA GLU A 189 -14.87 -10.67 -17.38
C GLU A 189 -15.43 -9.58 -18.31
N LEU A 190 -16.08 -8.56 -17.75
CA LEU A 190 -16.64 -7.44 -18.52
C LEU A 190 -15.54 -6.59 -19.19
N ILE A 191 -14.44 -6.33 -18.48
CA ILE A 191 -13.36 -5.44 -18.97
C ILE A 191 -12.21 -6.19 -19.63
N MET A 192 -12.28 -7.52 -19.69
CA MET A 192 -11.24 -8.36 -20.29
C MET A 192 -11.10 -8.05 -21.77
N GLY A 193 -9.91 -7.63 -22.18
CA GLY A 193 -9.59 -7.38 -23.58
C GLY A 193 -9.18 -8.64 -24.33
N SER A 194 -8.84 -8.47 -25.61
CA SER A 194 -8.34 -9.54 -26.47
C SER A 194 -6.93 -10.05 -26.11
N ASP A 195 -6.22 -9.38 -25.19
CA ASP A 195 -4.99 -9.87 -24.53
C ASP A 195 -5.26 -10.82 -23.36
N ASP A 196 -6.52 -11.21 -23.12
CA ASP A 196 -6.95 -11.92 -21.92
C ASP A 196 -6.59 -11.17 -20.62
N GLN A 197 -6.44 -9.84 -20.69
CA GLN A 197 -6.17 -8.98 -19.53
C GLN A 197 -7.45 -8.24 -19.14
N GLY A 198 -7.98 -8.56 -17.95
CA GLY A 198 -9.09 -7.87 -17.31
C GLY A 198 -8.61 -6.93 -16.18
N ILE A 199 -9.13 -7.08 -14.97
CA ILE A 199 -8.69 -6.31 -13.80
C ILE A 199 -7.20 -6.54 -13.58
N ARG A 200 -6.44 -5.43 -13.55
CA ARG A 200 -5.01 -5.42 -13.23
C ARG A 200 -4.75 -4.58 -11.99
N VAL A 201 -4.89 -5.22 -10.83
CA VAL A 201 -4.64 -4.63 -9.52
C VAL A 201 -3.91 -5.67 -8.67
N SER A 202 -2.62 -5.47 -8.39
CA SER A 202 -1.82 -6.48 -7.66
C SER A 202 -1.98 -6.38 -6.15
N PHE A 203 -2.48 -5.25 -5.64
CA PHE A 203 -2.72 -5.02 -4.23
C PHE A 203 -4.22 -5.07 -3.92
N ASN A 204 -4.65 -6.07 -3.18
CA ASN A 204 -6.02 -6.17 -2.72
C ASN A 204 -6.35 -5.00 -1.79
N LEU A 205 -7.32 -4.18 -2.20
CA LEU A 205 -7.75 -3.01 -1.45
C LEU A 205 -8.27 -3.37 -0.06
N PHE A 206 -8.91 -4.53 0.10
CA PHE A 206 -9.50 -4.99 1.36
C PHE A 206 -8.43 -5.49 2.33
N GLY A 207 -7.40 -6.15 1.81
CA GLY A 207 -6.25 -6.62 2.58
C GLY A 207 -5.39 -5.47 3.08
N TRP A 208 -4.79 -4.74 2.15
CA TRP A 208 -3.75 -3.75 2.48
C TRP A 208 -4.25 -2.52 3.23
N GLN A 209 -5.56 -2.24 3.25
CA GLN A 209 -6.10 -1.09 3.98
C GLN A 209 -5.84 -1.19 5.49
N ILE A 210 -5.65 -2.40 6.02
CA ILE A 210 -5.35 -2.60 7.46
C ILE A 210 -4.06 -1.90 7.88
N VAL A 211 -3.04 -1.91 7.01
CA VAL A 211 -1.76 -1.25 7.25
C VAL A 211 -1.90 0.26 7.17
N PHE A 212 -2.63 0.72 6.16
CA PHE A 212 -2.81 2.15 5.94
C PHE A 212 -3.69 2.80 7.02
N PHE A 213 -4.84 2.20 7.34
CA PHE A 213 -5.78 2.74 8.31
C PHE A 213 -5.30 2.58 9.75
N SER A 214 -4.54 1.52 10.09
CA SER A 214 -3.87 1.46 11.40
C SER A 214 -2.89 2.63 11.59
N GLY A 215 -2.07 2.92 10.56
CA GLY A 215 -1.22 4.11 10.54
C GLY A 215 -2.03 5.40 10.69
N LEU A 216 -3.09 5.58 9.91
CA LEU A 216 -3.97 6.75 9.96
C LEU A 216 -4.58 6.97 11.34
N VAL A 217 -5.10 5.91 11.97
CA VAL A 217 -5.69 5.98 13.32
C VAL A 217 -4.62 6.40 14.33
N LEU A 218 -3.46 5.74 14.34
CA LEU A 218 -2.35 6.07 15.25
C LEU A 218 -1.86 7.52 15.04
N GLY A 219 -1.78 7.97 13.79
CA GLY A 219 -1.34 9.31 13.45
C GLY A 219 -2.34 10.37 13.91
N ALA A 220 -3.62 10.15 13.66
CA ALA A 220 -4.68 11.04 14.11
C ALA A 220 -4.73 11.12 15.64
N LEU A 221 -4.75 9.98 16.35
CA LEU A 221 -4.73 9.92 17.82
C LEU A 221 -3.50 10.60 18.43
N THR A 222 -2.33 10.43 17.81
CA THR A 222 -1.08 11.11 18.21
C THR A 222 -1.22 12.62 18.08
N SER A 223 -1.73 13.10 16.95
CA SER A 223 -1.82 14.54 16.68
C SER A 223 -2.89 15.25 17.52
N SER A 224 -3.94 14.53 17.93
CA SER A 224 -4.97 15.02 18.86
C SER A 224 -4.55 14.91 20.33
N GLY A 225 -3.33 14.46 20.63
CA GLY A 225 -2.83 14.34 22.01
C GLY A 225 -3.48 13.21 22.82
N LYS A 226 -4.16 12.26 22.15
CA LYS A 226 -4.85 11.14 22.80
C LYS A 226 -3.89 9.99 23.17
N ILE A 227 -2.70 9.97 22.57
CA ILE A 227 -1.65 8.99 22.88
C ILE A 227 -0.57 9.66 23.74
N ASN A 228 -0.37 9.12 24.94
CA ASN A 228 0.76 9.51 25.80
C ASN A 228 1.99 8.64 25.50
N TRP A 229 2.75 9.03 24.48
CA TRP A 229 3.97 8.32 24.08
C TRP A 229 5.02 8.25 25.19
N GLY A 230 5.09 9.25 26.08
CA GLY A 230 6.03 9.25 27.21
C GLY A 230 5.76 8.15 28.22
N LYS A 231 4.49 7.74 28.39
CA LYS A 231 4.11 6.58 29.22
C LYS A 231 4.30 5.26 28.49
N ILE A 232 3.99 5.23 27.19
CA ILE A 232 4.05 4.00 26.38
C ILE A 232 5.50 3.59 26.12
N LEU A 233 6.37 4.54 25.77
CA LEU A 233 7.77 4.34 25.45
C LEU A 233 8.69 4.79 26.59
N SER A 234 8.22 4.75 27.84
CA SER A 234 9.07 5.06 28.98
C SER A 234 10.20 4.02 29.09
N PRO A 235 11.39 4.41 29.60
CA PRO A 235 12.49 3.46 29.84
C PRO A 235 12.07 2.28 30.74
N ASP A 236 11.11 2.50 31.63
CA ASP A 236 10.58 1.47 32.54
C ASP A 236 9.62 0.49 31.84
N ASN A 237 8.99 0.89 30.73
CA ASN A 237 8.05 0.04 30.01
C ASN A 237 8.78 -0.91 29.05
N THR A 238 9.35 -1.96 29.62
CA THR A 238 10.03 -3.02 28.84
C THR A 238 9.07 -3.98 28.12
N PHE A 239 7.76 -3.89 28.34
CA PHE A 239 6.78 -4.82 27.77
C PHE A 239 6.77 -4.77 26.24
N ILE A 240 6.65 -3.58 25.64
CA ILE A 240 6.58 -3.43 24.17
C ILE A 240 7.88 -3.91 23.50
N PRO A 241 9.09 -3.48 23.94
CA PRO A 241 10.33 -4.00 23.39
C PRO A 241 10.49 -5.52 23.54
N LYS A 242 10.06 -6.10 24.67
CA LYS A 242 10.10 -7.55 24.88
C LYS A 242 9.17 -8.30 23.94
N VAL A 243 7.93 -7.82 23.76
CA VAL A 243 6.98 -8.42 22.81
C VAL A 243 7.53 -8.33 21.38
N ALA A 244 8.04 -7.16 20.98
CA ALA A 244 8.67 -6.99 19.67
C ALA A 244 9.87 -7.93 19.48
N LEU A 245 10.74 -8.06 20.49
CA LEU A 245 11.87 -8.98 20.46
C LEU A 245 11.42 -10.43 20.34
N VAL A 246 10.41 -10.86 21.08
CA VAL A 246 9.85 -12.23 21.00
C VAL A 246 9.31 -12.50 19.61
N LEU A 247 8.57 -11.56 19.01
CA LEU A 247 8.06 -11.69 17.64
C LEU A 247 9.20 -11.82 16.63
N VAL A 248 10.22 -10.96 16.73
CA VAL A 248 11.40 -11.04 15.85
C VAL A 248 12.12 -12.36 16.03
N MET A 249 12.37 -12.80 17.27
CA MET A 249 13.05 -14.06 17.56
C MET A 249 12.27 -15.29 17.07
N PHE A 250 10.93 -15.21 17.01
CA PHE A 250 10.10 -16.27 16.46
C PHE A 250 10.13 -16.31 14.93
N PHE A 251 9.96 -15.16 14.27
CA PHE A 251 9.86 -15.09 12.80
C PHE A 251 11.21 -15.09 12.08
N LEU A 252 12.28 -14.59 12.69
CA LEU A 252 13.59 -14.49 12.05
C LEU A 252 14.14 -15.85 11.60
N PRO A 253 14.18 -16.91 12.45
CA PRO A 253 14.62 -18.23 11.99
C PRO A 253 13.75 -18.79 10.87
N LEU A 254 12.43 -18.58 10.96
CA LEU A 254 11.48 -19.02 9.93
C LEU A 254 11.77 -18.33 8.60
N ARG A 255 12.02 -17.02 8.61
CA ARG A 255 12.36 -16.27 7.41
C ARG A 255 13.69 -16.72 6.81
N LEU A 256 14.73 -16.90 7.64
CA LEU A 256 16.03 -17.36 7.18
C LEU A 256 15.96 -18.75 6.53
N ILE A 257 15.18 -19.66 7.11
CA ILE A 257 14.97 -21.01 6.56
C ILE A 257 14.20 -20.92 5.23
N THR A 258 13.14 -20.11 5.13
CA THR A 258 12.40 -19.91 3.87
C THR A 258 13.28 -19.26 2.79
N ALA A 259 14.02 -18.21 3.13
CA ALA A 259 14.84 -17.45 2.20
C ALA A 259 16.01 -18.26 1.61
N ASN A 260 16.46 -19.31 2.30
CA ASN A 260 17.50 -20.22 1.83
C ASN A 260 16.94 -21.55 1.30
N GLU A 261 15.63 -21.64 1.07
CA GLU A 261 14.96 -22.84 0.54
C GLU A 261 15.14 -24.10 1.41
N LEU A 262 15.40 -23.91 2.71
CA LEU A 262 15.63 -24.99 3.67
C LEU A 262 14.35 -25.45 4.39
N MET A 263 13.20 -24.83 4.08
CA MET A 263 11.95 -25.10 4.79
C MET A 263 11.36 -26.46 4.37
N PRO A 264 10.96 -27.33 5.31
CA PRO A 264 10.28 -28.58 4.98
C PRO A 264 8.99 -28.36 4.19
N ALA A 265 8.69 -29.23 3.22
CA ALA A 265 7.53 -29.09 2.33
C ALA A 265 6.18 -28.93 3.05
N TYR A 266 5.98 -29.65 4.17
CA TYR A 266 4.75 -29.54 4.96
C TYR A 266 4.57 -28.17 5.64
N MET A 267 5.67 -27.47 5.93
CA MET A 267 5.63 -26.10 6.44
C MET A 267 5.40 -25.10 5.30
N ILE A 268 6.06 -25.30 4.16
CA ILE A 268 5.87 -24.46 2.96
C ILE A 268 4.40 -24.40 2.58
N GLY A 269 3.69 -25.54 2.55
CA GLY A 269 2.26 -25.55 2.22
C GLY A 269 1.41 -24.69 3.18
N LYS A 270 1.75 -24.65 4.47
CA LYS A 270 1.07 -23.77 5.44
C LYS A 270 1.41 -22.30 5.21
N PHE A 271 2.69 -21.97 5.04
CA PHE A 271 3.13 -20.61 4.75
C PHE A 271 2.57 -20.08 3.44
N ALA A 272 2.56 -20.86 2.37
CA ALA A 272 2.05 -20.45 1.06
C ALA A 272 0.57 -20.03 1.10
N SER A 273 -0.24 -20.64 1.97
CA SER A 273 -1.64 -20.26 2.16
C SER A 273 -1.84 -18.95 2.93
N MET A 274 -0.81 -18.49 3.66
CA MET A 274 -0.85 -17.32 4.54
C MET A 274 -0.02 -16.14 4.00
N GLU A 275 1.04 -16.41 3.24
CA GLU A 275 1.96 -15.43 2.65
C GLU A 275 1.45 -14.97 1.27
N ILE A 276 0.15 -14.69 1.16
CA ILE A 276 -0.43 -14.13 -0.07
C ILE A 276 -0.23 -12.61 -0.02
N ARG A 277 0.92 -12.17 -0.54
CA ARG A 277 1.33 -10.76 -0.52
C ARG A 277 0.30 -9.82 -1.16
N ALA A 278 -0.28 -10.22 -2.27
CA ALA A 278 -1.32 -9.44 -2.97
C ALA A 278 -2.49 -9.12 -2.03
N ASP A 279 -2.89 -10.09 -1.21
CA ASP A 279 -4.01 -9.98 -0.27
C ASP A 279 -3.62 -9.42 1.10
N PHE A 280 -2.35 -9.10 1.32
CA PHE A 280 -1.81 -8.80 2.64
C PHE A 280 -2.21 -9.90 3.65
N GLY A 281 -1.82 -11.12 3.34
CA GLY A 281 -2.12 -12.29 4.14
C GLY A 281 -1.55 -12.21 5.58
N PRO A 282 -2.00 -13.10 6.47
CA PRO A 282 -1.69 -13.03 7.90
C PRO A 282 -0.23 -13.29 8.28
N VAL A 283 0.62 -13.75 7.35
CA VAL A 283 2.03 -14.10 7.57
C VAL A 283 2.92 -13.46 6.53
#